data_AF-A0A956L9N3-F1
#
_entry.id   AF-A0A956L9N3-F1
#
_cell.length_a   1.000
_cell.length_b   1.000
_cell.length_c   1.000
_cell.angle_alpha   90.00
_cell.angle_beta   90.00
_cell.angle_gamma   90.00
#
_symmetry.space_group_name_H-M   'P 1'
#
loop_
_entity.id
_entity.type
_entity.pdbx_description
1 polymer ?
#
loop_
_entity_poly.entity_id
_entity_poly.type
_entity_poly.pdbx_seq_one_letter_code
_entity_poly.pdbx_strand_id
1 'polypeptide(L)' 'ADPADSRWRMLDRYATRIVRYESDKIWTQALGHRTPFGELGSFPDSQQDQPQVEEGLLDDLLGD' A
#
# COMPACT_ATOMS: atom_id res chain seq x y z
N ALA A 1 -1.15 -1.24 18.48
CA ALA A 1 -0.33 -0.12 17.99
C ALA A 1 -0.06 0.81 19.16
N ASP A 2 1.19 1.13 19.43
CA ASP A 2 1.53 2.10 20.47
C ASP A 2 0.99 3.49 20.11
N PRO A 3 0.57 4.29 21.09
CA PRO A 3 0.10 5.65 20.82
C PRO A 3 1.24 6.49 20.24
N ALA A 4 0.92 7.33 19.26
CA ALA A 4 1.89 8.23 18.65
C ALA A 4 2.58 9.12 19.70
N ASP A 5 3.91 9.16 19.68
CA ASP A 5 4.69 9.95 20.63
C ASP A 5 4.40 11.45 20.42
N SER A 6 3.97 12.09 21.51
CA SER A 6 3.53 13.48 21.53
C SER A 6 4.55 14.49 20.98
N ARG A 7 5.84 14.16 21.01
CA ARG A 7 6.96 14.98 20.49
C ARG A 7 6.96 15.05 18.97
N TRP A 8 6.47 14.02 18.29
CA TRP A 8 6.52 13.89 16.83
C TRP A 8 5.19 14.21 16.13
N ARG A 9 4.18 14.69 16.87
CA ARG A 9 2.84 14.98 16.33
C ARG A 9 2.83 15.87 15.09
N MET A 10 3.74 16.84 15.01
CA MET A 10 3.86 17.71 13.83
C MET A 10 4.37 16.92 12.62
N LEU A 11 5.39 16.10 12.82
CA LEU A 11 5.97 15.24 11.79
C LEU A 11 4.93 14.23 11.30
N ASP A 12 4.19 13.60 12.21
CA ASP A 12 3.14 12.63 11.86
C ASP A 12 2.03 13.28 11.02
N ARG A 13 1.59 14.49 11.38
CA ARG A 13 0.59 15.24 10.60
C ARG A 13 1.11 15.60 9.21
N TYR A 14 2.37 16.01 9.13
CA TYR A 14 2.99 16.36 7.86
C TYR A 14 3.14 15.13 6.96
N ALA A 15 3.67 14.03 7.50
CA ALA A 15 3.81 12.75 6.82
C ALA A 15 2.44 12.25 6.32
N THR A 16 1.41 12.26 7.17
CA THR A 16 0.04 11.89 6.79
C THR A 16 -0.47 12.74 5.61
N ARG A 17 -0.12 14.03 5.58
CA ARG A 17 -0.56 14.92 4.50
C ARG A 17 0.16 14.63 3.19
N ILE A 18 1.47 14.37 3.22
CA ILE A 18 2.22 13.97 2.03
C ILE A 18 1.70 12.64 1.50
N VAL A 19 1.58 11.63 2.36
CA VAL A 19 1.10 10.29 1.95
C VAL A 19 -0.27 10.38 1.30
N ARG A 20 -1.18 11.19 1.87
CA ARG A 20 -2.52 11.40 1.27
C ARG A 20 -2.44 12.09 -0.09
N TYR A 21 -1.60 13.10 -0.22
CA TYR A 21 -1.45 13.83 -1.48
C TYR A 21 -0.90 12.93 -2.60
N GLU A 22 0.13 12.14 -2.31
CA GLU A 22 0.70 11.22 -3.28
C GLU A 22 -0.25 10.05 -3.59
N SER A 23 -0.95 9.52 -2.59
CA SER A 23 -1.99 8.48 -2.81
C SER A 23 -3.10 9.02 -3.71
N ASP A 24 -3.60 10.23 -3.46
CA ASP A 24 -4.65 10.82 -4.29
C ASP A 24 -4.20 10.98 -5.75
N LYS A 25 -2.94 11.33 -5.99
CA LYS A 25 -2.38 11.42 -7.34
C LYS A 25 -2.36 10.05 -8.03
N ILE A 26 -1.84 9.03 -7.36
CA ILE A 26 -1.73 7.66 -7.90
C ILE A 26 -3.12 7.10 -8.23
N TRP A 27 -4.07 7.19 -7.30
CA TRP A 27 -5.44 6.72 -7.49
C TRP A 27 -6.16 7.48 -8.60
N THR A 28 -5.98 8.80 -8.65
CA THR A 28 -6.63 9.62 -9.70
C THR A 28 -6.07 9.28 -11.07
N GLN A 29 -4.77 9.04 -11.18
CA GLN A 29 -4.12 8.67 -12.44
C GLN A 29 -4.52 7.26 -12.91
N ALA A 30 -4.62 6.31 -12.00
CA ALA A 30 -4.91 4.92 -12.33
C ALA A 30 -6.42 4.65 -12.57
N LEU A 31 -7.28 5.21 -11.73
CA LEU A 31 -8.71 4.83 -11.65
C LEU A 31 -9.68 6.01 -11.84
N GLY A 32 -9.15 7.23 -11.99
CA GLY A 32 -9.97 8.43 -12.22
C GLY A 32 -10.68 8.97 -10.96
N HIS A 33 -10.40 8.41 -9.78
CA HIS A 33 -10.93 8.90 -8.50
C HIS A 33 -9.83 9.00 -7.43
N ARG A 34 -10.08 9.75 -6.35
CA ARG A 34 -9.13 9.89 -5.23
C ARG A 34 -9.02 8.62 -4.39
N THR A 35 -8.03 8.59 -3.49
CA THR A 35 -7.83 7.49 -2.53
C THR A 35 -9.13 7.22 -1.77
N PRO A 36 -9.65 5.98 -1.80
CA PRO A 36 -10.82 5.60 -1.00
C PRO A 36 -10.57 5.75 0.50
N PHE A 37 -11.67 5.88 1.26
CA PHE A 37 -11.57 5.94 2.72
C PHE A 37 -11.00 4.63 3.27
N GLY A 38 -9.99 4.71 4.14
CA GLY A 38 -9.33 3.55 4.72
C GLY A 38 -8.16 2.99 3.90
N GLU A 39 -8.02 3.41 2.64
CA GLU A 39 -6.99 2.90 1.71
C GLU A 39 -5.74 3.80 1.64
N LEU A 40 -5.49 4.58 2.70
CA LEU A 40 -4.34 5.49 2.74
C LEU A 40 -3.03 4.69 2.82
N GLY A 41 -2.25 4.70 1.74
CA GLY A 41 -1.03 3.89 1.62
C GLY A 41 -1.23 2.56 0.91
N SER A 42 -2.45 2.24 0.47
CA SER A 42 -2.75 1.17 -0.48
C SER A 42 -2.72 1.72 -1.90
N PHE A 43 -2.21 0.96 -2.87
CA PHE A 43 -2.12 1.41 -4.27
C PHE A 43 -2.73 0.38 -5.24
N PRO A 44 -3.29 0.83 -6.38
CA PRO A 44 -3.94 -0.06 -7.34
C PRO A 44 -3.01 -1.14 -7.93
N ASP A 45 -1.73 -0.84 -8.13
CA ASP A 45 -0.72 -1.79 -8.65
C ASP A 45 -0.18 -2.76 -7.60
N SER A 46 -0.43 -2.53 -6.30
CA SER A 46 0.04 -3.41 -5.22
C SER A 46 -0.51 -4.84 -5.31
N GLN A 47 -1.52 -5.06 -6.16
CA GLN A 47 -2.24 -6.32 -6.27
C GLN A 47 -1.80 -7.17 -7.47
N GLN A 48 -0.92 -6.66 -8.36
CA GLN A 48 -0.57 -7.34 -9.62
C GLN A 48 0.79 -8.07 -9.61
N ASP A 49 1.67 -7.85 -8.64
CA ASP A 49 3.03 -8.43 -8.63
C ASP A 49 3.33 -9.37 -7.46
N GLN A 50 2.31 -9.92 -6.79
CA GLN A 50 2.54 -11.17 -6.08
C GLN A 50 2.41 -12.28 -7.12
N PRO A 51 3.51 -12.95 -7.54
CA PRO A 51 3.36 -14.18 -8.29
C PRO A 51 2.47 -15.06 -7.42
N GLN A 52 1.27 -15.38 -7.92
CA GLN A 52 0.49 -16.45 -7.33
C GLN A 52 1.35 -17.69 -7.53
N VAL A 53 2.15 -18.02 -6.51
CA VAL A 53 2.90 -19.26 -6.49
C VAL A 53 1.81 -20.32 -6.48
N GLU A 54 1.54 -20.90 -7.64
CA GLU A 54 0.63 -22.04 -7.75
C GLU A 54 1.10 -23.06 -6.71
N GLU A 55 0.19 -23.45 -5.81
CA GLU A 55 0.40 -24.51 -4.82
C GLU A 55 0.69 -25.82 -5.59
N GLY A 56 1.95 -26.01 -5.98
CA GLY A 56 2.38 -27.07 -6.89
C GLY A 56 3.66 -26.73 -7.66
N LEU A 57 3.94 -25.43 -7.91
CA LEU A 57 5.16 -25.00 -8.59
C LEU A 57 6.44 -25.34 -7.79
N LEU A 58 6.34 -25.26 -6.45
CA LEU A 58 7.45 -25.62 -5.56
C LEU A 58 7.69 -27.13 -5.50
N ASP A 59 6.65 -27.94 -5.71
CA ASP A 59 6.73 -29.40 -5.74
C ASP A 59 7.38 -29.86 -7.06
N ASP A 60 6.96 -29.29 -8.18
CA ASP A 60 7.50 -29.56 -9.53
C ASP A 60 8.98 -29.12 -9.67
N LEU A 61 9.40 -28.07 -8.96
CA LEU A 61 10.79 -27.60 -8.92
C LEU A 61 11.71 -28.43 -8.01
N LEU A 62 11.16 -29.05 -6.96
CA LEU A 62 11.93 -29.81 -5.98
C LEU A 62 12.02 -31.30 -6.29
N GLY A 63 11.23 -31.80 -7.25
CA GLY A 63 11.38 -33.10 -7.91
C GLY A 63 11.57 -34.27 -6.94
N ASP A 64 10.46 -34.89 -6.53
CA ASP A 64 10.48 -36.26 -6.00
C ASP A 64 10.79 -37.29 -7.12
#